data_AF-A0A973HU26-F1
#
_entry.id   AF-A0A973HU26-F1
#
_cell.length_a   1.000
_cell.length_b   1.000
_cell.length_c   1.000
_cell.angle_alpha   90.00
_cell.angle_beta   90.00
_cell.angle_gamma   90.00
#
_symmetry.space_group_name_H-M   'P 1'
#
loop_
_entity.id
_entity.type
_entity.pdbx_description
1 polymer ?
#
loop_
_entity_poly.entity_id
_entity_poly.type
_entity_poly.pdbx_seq_one_letter_code
_entity_poly.pdbx_strand_id
1 'polypeptide(L)'
;HAFSGPYHYHGDNDGLSNVDVLEILGVPSDIVDSSGSPVIGFAPDGFPIYGHYFYDIESKALKKAKSSWKTFTSERAAPAGSTDPFPPIATHPRGLFVEDWYYSQGSGDLDECNGMVDAYGNYGYYYTENYPYGPLCTFGQPDSSFVKPSSEYNNGSN
;
A
#
# COMPACT_ATOMS: atom_id res chain seq x y z
N HIS A 1 -8.43 19.36 -24.58
CA HIS A 1 -7.23 18.51 -24.71
C HIS A 1 -7.31 17.38 -23.69
N ALA A 2 -7.28 16.14 -24.16
CA ALA A 2 -7.25 14.95 -23.31
C ALA A 2 -5.80 14.63 -23.00
N PHE A 3 -5.31 15.05 -21.83
CA PHE A 3 -4.15 14.51 -21.07
C PHE A 3 -3.97 15.39 -19.82
N SER A 4 -4.85 15.26 -18.83
CA SER A 4 -4.62 15.79 -17.47
C SER A 4 -4.04 14.67 -16.61
N GLY A 5 -2.80 14.26 -16.88
CA GLY A 5 -2.16 13.03 -16.41
C GLY A 5 -2.50 12.60 -14.98
N PRO A 6 -3.47 11.68 -14.81
CA PRO A 6 -3.73 10.96 -13.57
C PRO A 6 -3.28 9.50 -13.74
N TYR A 7 -2.25 9.29 -14.57
CA TYR A 7 -1.76 7.96 -14.87
C TYR A 7 -1.05 7.44 -13.63
N HIS A 8 -1.60 6.40 -13.01
CA HIS A 8 -0.84 5.52 -12.15
C HIS A 8 -0.89 4.11 -12.75
N TYR A 9 0.25 3.45 -12.70
CA TYR A 9 0.45 2.12 -13.26
C TYR A 9 -0.09 1.06 -12.28
N HIS A 10 -0.90 0.12 -12.77
CA HIS A 10 -1.50 -0.98 -11.99
C HIS A 10 -0.84 -2.34 -12.21
N GLY A 11 0.30 -2.40 -12.93
CA GLY A 11 1.06 -3.64 -13.06
C GLY A 11 1.96 -3.83 -11.86
N ASP A 12 1.94 -5.02 -11.25
CA ASP A 12 3.13 -5.46 -10.54
C ASP A 12 4.23 -5.59 -11.57
N ASN A 13 5.28 -4.81 -11.40
CA ASN A 13 6.43 -4.82 -12.26
C ASN A 13 7.48 -5.65 -11.55
N ASP A 14 7.43 -6.98 -11.65
CA ASP A 14 8.52 -7.86 -11.20
C ASP A 14 9.91 -7.27 -11.57
N GLY A 15 9.99 -6.62 -12.75
CA GLY A 15 11.20 -5.94 -13.24
C GLY A 15 11.55 -4.56 -12.65
N LEU A 16 10.72 -3.92 -11.81
CA LEU A 16 11.07 -2.68 -11.08
C LEU A 16 10.98 -2.86 -9.57
N SER A 17 10.10 -3.74 -9.08
CA SER A 17 9.92 -4.02 -7.65
C SER A 17 10.94 -5.05 -7.13
N ASN A 18 11.57 -5.81 -8.02
CA ASN A 18 12.56 -6.87 -7.76
C ASN A 18 12.05 -7.90 -6.74
N VAL A 19 10.82 -8.36 -6.90
CA VAL A 19 10.26 -9.43 -6.06
C VAL A 19 11.12 -10.69 -6.21
N ASP A 20 11.62 -11.22 -5.10
CA ASP A 20 12.26 -12.53 -5.02
C ASP A 20 11.44 -13.45 -4.10
N VAL A 21 11.61 -14.76 -4.24
CA VAL A 21 10.99 -15.77 -3.38
C VAL A 21 11.53 -15.68 -1.95
N LEU A 22 12.74 -15.15 -1.76
CA LEU A 22 13.38 -15.06 -0.45
C LEU A 22 12.82 -13.91 0.40
N GLU A 23 12.41 -14.23 1.63
CA GLU A 23 11.96 -13.26 2.64
C GLU A 23 13.10 -12.37 3.17
N ILE A 24 14.32 -12.89 3.15
CA ILE A 24 15.53 -12.22 3.63
C ILE A 24 16.64 -12.43 2.59
N LEU A 25 17.29 -11.35 2.18
CA LEU A 25 18.47 -11.37 1.31
C LEU A 25 19.71 -10.96 2.11
N GLY A 26 20.85 -11.56 1.78
CA GLY A 26 22.13 -11.15 2.32
C GLY A 26 22.55 -9.77 1.82
N VAL A 27 23.51 -9.15 2.50
CA VAL A 27 24.15 -7.91 2.05
C VAL A 27 25.64 -8.22 1.77
N PRO A 28 26.11 -8.11 0.51
CA PRO A 28 25.40 -7.64 -0.69
C PRO A 28 24.42 -8.67 -1.28
N SER A 29 23.47 -8.19 -2.07
CA SER A 29 22.52 -8.97 -2.89
C SER A 29 22.68 -8.58 -4.37
N ASP A 30 22.34 -9.48 -5.28
CA ASP A 30 22.21 -9.23 -6.72
C ASP A 30 20.81 -8.74 -7.14
N ILE A 31 19.86 -8.72 -6.21
CA ILE A 31 18.46 -8.36 -6.43
C ILE A 31 18.22 -6.86 -6.17
N VAL A 32 18.73 -6.34 -5.05
CA VAL A 32 18.61 -4.92 -4.67
C VAL A 32 19.92 -4.41 -4.03
N ASP A 33 20.03 -3.09 -3.90
CA ASP A 33 21.17 -2.47 -3.21
C ASP A 33 21.17 -2.80 -1.71
N SER A 34 22.33 -2.62 -1.06
CA SER A 34 22.50 -2.74 0.40
C SER A 34 21.54 -1.88 1.24
N SER A 35 20.97 -0.82 0.66
CA SER A 35 19.99 0.05 1.29
C SER A 35 18.53 -0.43 1.16
N GLY A 36 18.24 -1.39 0.27
CA GLY A 36 16.89 -1.83 -0.04
C GLY A 36 16.51 -1.68 -1.50
N SER A 37 15.23 -1.87 -1.77
CA SER A 37 14.64 -1.68 -3.10
C SER A 37 14.80 -0.24 -3.60
N PRO A 38 14.93 -0.04 -4.92
CA PRO A 38 14.97 1.29 -5.50
C PRO A 38 13.64 2.02 -5.31
N VAL A 39 13.68 3.34 -5.49
CA VAL A 39 12.46 4.17 -5.64
C VAL A 39 11.82 3.85 -6.98
N ILE A 40 10.56 3.44 -6.95
CA ILE A 40 9.76 3.11 -8.16
C ILE A 40 8.71 4.19 -8.48
N GLY A 41 8.47 5.13 -7.56
CA GLY A 41 7.57 6.26 -7.75
C GLY A 41 7.54 7.19 -6.54
N PHE A 42 6.70 8.21 -6.62
CA PHE A 42 6.42 9.13 -5.52
C PHE A 42 4.92 9.22 -5.30
N ALA A 43 4.52 9.22 -4.03
CA ALA A 43 3.14 9.42 -3.63
C ALA A 43 2.74 10.91 -3.77
N PRO A 44 1.43 11.23 -3.75
CA PRO A 44 0.93 12.60 -3.85
C PRO A 44 1.47 13.58 -2.81
N ASP A 45 1.93 13.09 -1.66
CA ASP A 45 2.54 13.87 -0.57
C ASP A 45 4.06 14.01 -0.68
N GLY A 46 4.65 13.49 -1.78
CA GLY A 46 6.07 13.63 -2.11
C GLY A 46 6.98 12.59 -1.46
N PHE A 47 6.48 11.67 -0.64
CA PHE A 47 7.29 10.58 -0.12
C PHE A 47 7.55 9.50 -1.19
N PRO A 48 8.74 8.88 -1.18
CA PRO A 48 9.09 7.83 -2.14
C PRO A 48 8.23 6.58 -1.91
N ILE A 49 7.99 5.86 -3.00
CA ILE A 49 7.44 4.51 -3.01
C ILE A 49 8.57 3.57 -3.41
N TYR A 50 8.89 2.62 -2.54
CA TYR A 50 9.91 1.60 -2.73
C TYR A 50 9.29 0.27 -3.18
N GLY A 51 10.13 -0.60 -3.73
CA GLY A 51 9.81 -2.02 -3.94
C GLY A 51 9.71 -2.81 -2.63
N HIS A 52 9.89 -4.13 -2.70
CA HIS A 52 9.53 -5.01 -1.60
C HIS A 52 10.56 -5.11 -0.46
N TYR A 53 11.80 -4.65 -0.63
CA TYR A 53 12.87 -4.87 0.33
C TYR A 53 13.34 -3.59 1.01
N PHE A 54 13.69 -3.71 2.28
CA PHE A 54 14.32 -2.65 3.06
C PHE A 54 15.50 -3.21 3.86
N TYR A 55 16.46 -2.35 4.21
CA TYR A 55 17.51 -2.72 5.14
C TYR A 55 16.99 -2.77 6.58
N ASP A 56 17.05 -3.95 7.19
CA ASP A 56 16.69 -4.16 8.59
C ASP A 56 17.94 -4.15 9.48
N ILE A 57 17.98 -3.22 10.44
CA ILE A 57 19.14 -3.03 11.31
C ILE A 57 19.32 -4.16 12.32
N GLU A 58 18.24 -4.82 12.72
CA GLU A 58 18.27 -5.91 13.70
C GLU A 58 18.90 -7.17 13.10
N SER A 59 18.43 -7.58 11.92
CA SER A 59 18.98 -8.73 11.20
C SER A 59 20.25 -8.41 10.40
N LYS A 60 20.57 -7.13 10.20
CA LYS A 60 21.67 -6.64 9.34
C LYS A 60 21.57 -7.21 7.92
N ALA A 61 20.34 -7.35 7.44
CA ALA A 61 20.01 -7.98 6.17
C ALA A 61 18.91 -7.17 5.46
N LEU A 62 18.62 -7.54 4.21
CA LEU A 62 17.50 -6.96 3.47
C LEU A 62 16.28 -7.83 3.71
N LYS A 63 15.20 -7.24 4.22
CA LYS A 63 13.97 -7.97 4.57
C LYS A 63 12.84 -7.52 3.66
N LYS A 64 12.00 -8.47 3.25
CA LYS A 64 10.75 -8.15 2.54
C LYS A 64 9.77 -7.44 3.47
N ALA A 65 9.25 -6.29 3.06
CA ALA A 65 8.30 -5.48 3.81
C ALA A 65 6.98 -6.23 4.01
N LYS A 66 6.50 -6.29 5.25
CA LYS A 66 5.26 -6.98 5.61
C LYS A 66 4.17 -5.97 5.96
N SER A 67 3.05 -6.09 5.25
CA SER A 67 1.84 -5.34 5.58
C SER A 67 1.34 -5.70 6.99
N SER A 68 0.85 -4.69 7.70
CA SER A 68 0.18 -4.85 9.00
C SER A 68 -1.34 -5.01 8.87
N TRP A 69 -1.86 -5.26 7.67
CA TRP A 69 -3.29 -5.48 7.43
C TRP A 69 -3.65 -6.97 7.52
N LYS A 70 -4.77 -7.25 8.19
CA LYS A 70 -5.27 -8.61 8.42
C LYS A 70 -6.73 -8.72 8.02
N THR A 71 -7.16 -9.93 7.70
CA THR A 71 -8.57 -10.19 7.45
C THR A 71 -9.34 -10.41 8.75
N PHE A 72 -10.58 -9.91 8.80
CA PHE A 72 -11.51 -10.25 9.88
C PHE A 72 -11.86 -11.74 9.85
N THR A 73 -12.07 -12.32 11.04
CA THR A 73 -12.45 -13.73 11.21
C THR A 73 -13.96 -13.95 11.38
N SER A 74 -14.71 -12.91 11.76
CA SER A 74 -16.18 -12.96 11.85
C SER A 74 -16.84 -13.01 10.47
N GLU A 75 -18.16 -13.15 10.39
CA GLU A 75 -18.89 -12.94 9.13
C GLU A 75 -18.89 -11.46 8.74
N ARG A 76 -19.17 -11.15 7.46
CA ARG A 76 -19.43 -9.76 7.03
C ARG A 76 -20.70 -9.25 7.70
N ALA A 77 -20.62 -8.04 8.24
CA ALA A 77 -21.75 -7.36 8.87
C ALA A 77 -22.08 -6.09 8.09
N ALA A 78 -23.36 -5.78 8.04
CA ALA A 78 -23.84 -4.53 7.48
C ALA A 78 -23.34 -3.34 8.29
N PRO A 79 -22.91 -2.24 7.64
CA PRO A 79 -22.89 -0.95 8.31
C PRO A 79 -24.25 -0.67 8.93
N ALA A 80 -24.27 -0.04 10.11
CA ALA A 80 -25.51 0.28 10.80
C ALA A 80 -26.45 1.10 9.88
N GLY A 81 -27.66 0.58 9.66
CA GLY A 81 -28.68 1.22 8.80
C GLY A 81 -28.63 0.83 7.32
N SER A 82 -27.69 -0.02 6.89
CA SER A 82 -27.70 -0.59 5.54
C SER A 82 -28.68 -1.78 5.45
N THR A 83 -29.43 -1.84 4.34
CA THR A 83 -30.26 -2.99 3.95
C THR A 83 -29.67 -3.78 2.79
N ASP A 84 -28.55 -3.32 2.23
CA ASP A 84 -27.94 -3.96 1.07
C ASP A 84 -27.42 -5.34 1.46
N PRO A 85 -27.61 -6.39 0.64
CA PRO A 85 -27.11 -7.71 0.94
C PRO A 85 -25.57 -7.74 0.86
N PHE A 86 -24.93 -8.30 1.88
CA PHE A 86 -23.48 -8.53 1.88
C PHE A 86 -23.19 -9.94 1.35
N PRO A 87 -22.21 -10.10 0.45
CA PRO A 87 -21.84 -11.42 -0.04
C PRO A 87 -21.31 -12.29 1.11
N PRO A 88 -21.91 -13.45 1.40
CA PRO A 88 -21.43 -14.34 2.46
C PRO A 88 -20.01 -14.81 2.19
N ILE A 89 -19.19 -15.01 3.23
CA ILE A 89 -17.83 -15.53 3.08
C ILE A 89 -17.81 -16.90 2.38
N ALA A 90 -18.86 -17.71 2.58
CA ALA A 90 -18.98 -19.03 1.96
C ALA A 90 -19.00 -19.00 0.42
N THR A 91 -19.50 -17.92 -0.19
CA THR A 91 -19.53 -17.75 -1.67
C THR A 91 -18.49 -16.76 -2.17
N HIS A 92 -18.05 -15.85 -1.30
CA HIS A 92 -17.05 -14.83 -1.62
C HIS A 92 -15.99 -14.84 -0.52
N PRO A 93 -14.90 -15.61 -0.69
CA PRO A 93 -13.83 -15.70 0.29
C PRO A 93 -13.30 -14.32 0.72
N ARG A 94 -12.70 -14.25 1.92
CA ARG A 94 -12.08 -13.02 2.41
C ARG A 94 -10.92 -12.59 1.52
N GLY A 95 -10.71 -11.29 1.44
CA GLY A 95 -9.60 -10.67 0.69
C GLY A 95 -10.03 -10.06 -0.63
N LEU A 96 -11.31 -10.17 -0.99
CA LEU A 96 -11.88 -9.61 -2.22
C LEU A 96 -12.30 -8.15 -2.06
N PHE A 97 -12.74 -7.78 -0.86
CA PHE A 97 -13.27 -6.45 -0.56
C PHE A 97 -12.34 -5.71 0.40
N VAL A 98 -12.29 -4.37 0.31
CA VAL A 98 -11.50 -3.54 1.24
C VAL A 98 -11.99 -3.75 2.68
N GLU A 99 -13.30 -3.91 2.86
CA GLU A 99 -13.96 -4.16 4.14
C GLU A 99 -13.65 -5.54 4.75
N ASP A 100 -12.97 -6.42 4.01
CA ASP A 100 -12.47 -7.68 4.58
C ASP A 100 -11.26 -7.47 5.51
N TRP A 101 -10.61 -6.32 5.41
CA TRP A 101 -9.33 -6.04 6.05
C TRP A 101 -9.46 -5.02 7.18
N TYR A 102 -8.56 -5.14 8.16
CA TYR A 102 -8.33 -4.13 9.19
C TYR A 102 -6.84 -3.96 9.45
N TYR A 103 -6.47 -2.74 9.81
CA TYR A 103 -5.12 -2.44 10.25
C TYR A 103 -4.88 -3.01 11.67
N SER A 104 -3.84 -3.83 11.81
CA SER A 104 -3.40 -4.42 13.07
C SER A 104 -1.98 -3.94 13.36
N GLN A 105 -1.86 -2.85 14.12
CA GLN A 105 -0.59 -2.23 14.46
C GLN A 105 0.43 -3.24 15.00
N GLY A 106 1.65 -3.20 14.46
CA GLY A 106 2.77 -4.06 14.86
C GLY A 106 2.64 -5.52 14.43
N SER A 107 1.68 -5.85 13.55
CA SER A 107 1.56 -7.22 13.03
C SER A 107 2.44 -7.52 11.82
N GLY A 108 2.86 -6.48 11.11
CA GLY A 108 3.92 -6.48 10.11
C GLY A 108 4.91 -5.36 10.40
N ASP A 109 5.60 -4.91 9.36
CA ASP A 109 6.58 -3.82 9.42
C ASP A 109 5.92 -2.45 9.17
N LEU A 110 4.84 -2.43 8.37
CA LEU A 110 4.27 -1.19 7.81
C LEU A 110 3.14 -0.61 8.65
N ASP A 111 2.93 0.69 8.53
CA ASP A 111 1.82 1.44 9.09
C ASP A 111 0.52 1.25 8.29
N GLU A 112 -0.53 1.98 8.69
CA GLU A 112 -1.85 1.92 8.05
C GLU A 112 -1.86 2.41 6.60
N CYS A 113 -0.92 3.27 6.20
CA CYS A 113 -0.78 3.73 4.82
C CYS A 113 0.15 2.85 3.98
N ASN A 114 0.61 1.72 4.53
CA ASN A 114 1.59 0.82 3.90
C ASN A 114 2.99 1.45 3.74
N GLY A 115 3.37 2.33 4.68
CA GLY A 115 4.70 2.90 4.76
C GLY A 115 5.37 2.66 6.11
N MET A 116 6.61 3.11 6.25
CA MET A 116 7.33 3.11 7.52
C MET A 116 8.49 4.11 7.48
N VAL A 117 9.07 4.38 8.65
CA VAL A 117 10.36 5.05 8.76
C VAL A 117 11.46 4.00 8.72
N ASP A 118 12.37 4.12 7.76
CA ASP A 118 13.49 3.20 7.56
C ASP A 118 14.58 3.34 8.64
N ALA A 119 15.58 2.45 8.59
CA ALA A 119 16.72 2.46 9.51
C ALA A 119 17.57 3.74 9.46
N TYR A 120 17.38 4.59 8.44
CA TYR A 120 18.09 5.84 8.23
C TYR A 120 17.25 7.07 8.62
N GLY A 121 16.02 6.87 9.10
CA GLY A 121 15.12 7.94 9.54
C GLY A 121 14.27 8.56 8.42
N ASN A 122 14.21 7.95 7.24
CA ASN A 122 13.37 8.42 6.13
C ASN A 122 12.05 7.68 6.10
N TYR A 123 10.95 8.41 5.93
CA TYR A 123 9.66 7.79 5.66
C TYR A 123 9.51 7.46 4.17
N GLY A 124 8.92 6.31 3.88
CA GLY A 124 8.48 5.96 2.54
C GLY A 124 7.45 4.84 2.55
N TYR A 125 6.77 4.69 1.42
CA TYR A 125 5.81 3.61 1.20
C TYR A 125 6.47 2.41 0.56
N TYR A 126 5.89 1.23 0.77
CA TYR A 126 6.43 -0.01 0.22
C TYR A 126 5.36 -0.76 -0.55
N TYR A 127 5.76 -1.39 -1.65
CA TYR A 127 4.97 -2.44 -2.26
C TYR A 127 5.06 -3.73 -1.45
N THR A 128 3.96 -4.47 -1.38
CA THR A 128 3.86 -5.72 -0.62
C THR A 128 3.17 -6.80 -1.44
N GLU A 129 3.46 -8.07 -1.14
CA GLU A 129 2.79 -9.20 -1.80
C GLU A 129 1.39 -9.47 -1.23
N ASN A 130 1.07 -8.87 -0.10
CA ASN A 130 -0.24 -8.93 0.55
C ASN A 130 -0.91 -7.56 0.54
N TYR A 131 -2.23 -7.57 0.68
CA TYR A 131 -3.02 -6.36 0.84
C TYR A 131 -2.36 -5.40 1.84
N PRO A 132 -2.24 -4.11 1.52
CA PRO A 132 -2.87 -3.42 0.39
C PRO A 132 -2.07 -3.37 -0.92
N TYR A 133 -0.97 -4.11 -1.00
CA TYR A 133 -0.06 -4.17 -2.16
C TYR A 133 0.74 -2.88 -2.42
N GLY A 134 0.27 -1.73 -1.95
CA GLY A 134 0.93 -0.43 -2.05
C GLY A 134 0.23 0.62 -1.19
N PRO A 135 0.53 1.92 -1.37
CA PRO A 135 -0.04 2.98 -0.54
C PRO A 135 -1.59 3.00 -0.56
N LEU A 136 -2.22 2.98 0.62
CA LEU A 136 -3.68 3.16 0.78
C LEU A 136 -4.09 4.60 1.07
N CYS A 137 -3.21 5.32 1.75
CA CYS A 137 -3.41 6.70 2.18
C CYS A 137 -2.09 7.45 2.10
N THR A 138 -2.15 8.76 2.38
CA THR A 138 -0.97 9.61 2.48
C THR A 138 -0.68 9.91 3.94
N PHE A 139 0.55 9.62 4.37
CA PHE A 139 1.16 10.03 5.63
C PHE A 139 1.27 11.56 5.73
N GLY A 140 1.70 12.20 4.63
CA GLY A 140 1.83 13.64 4.53
C GLY A 140 0.60 14.33 3.97
N GLN A 141 0.73 15.64 3.75
CA GLN A 141 -0.27 16.42 3.01
C GLN A 141 -0.04 16.24 1.50
N PRO A 142 -1.05 15.75 0.75
CA PRO A 142 -0.96 15.69 -0.70
C PRO A 142 -0.75 17.07 -1.32
N ASP A 143 0.06 17.15 -2.38
CA ASP A 143 0.12 18.36 -3.18
C ASP A 143 -1.25 18.63 -3.82
N SER A 144 -1.63 19.91 -3.87
CA SER A 144 -2.92 20.36 -4.39
C SER A 144 -3.22 19.91 -5.82
N SER A 145 -2.20 19.64 -6.63
CA SER A 145 -2.33 19.12 -8.00
C SER A 145 -2.89 17.69 -8.06
N PHE A 146 -2.82 16.93 -6.96
CA PHE A 146 -3.39 15.58 -6.84
C PHE A 146 -4.80 15.58 -6.24
N VAL A 147 -5.28 16.72 -5.74
CA VAL A 147 -6.61 16.84 -5.13
C VAL A 147 -7.55 17.44 -6.16
N LYS A 148 -8.63 16.71 -6.50
CA LYS A 148 -9.69 17.29 -7.34
C LYS A 148 -10.37 18.42 -6.56
N PRO A 149 -10.56 19.63 -7.13
CA PRO A 149 -11.46 20.60 -6.53
C PRO A 149 -12.86 19.99 -6.49
N SER A 150 -13.40 19.82 -5.29
CA SER A 150 -14.71 19.21 -5.08
C SER A 150 -15.83 20.15 -5.54
N SER A 151 -16.21 20.11 -6.82
CA SER A 151 -17.52 20.60 -7.31
C SER A 151 -17.75 20.27 -8.80
N GLU A 152 -18.17 19.04 -9.10
CA GLU A 152 -19.08 18.79 -10.23
C GLU A 152 -20.32 18.03 -9.68
N TYR A 153 -21.05 18.72 -8.81
CA TYR A 153 -22.48 18.49 -8.62
C TYR A 153 -23.17 19.85 -8.76
N ASN A 154 -23.59 20.18 -9.99
CA ASN A 154 -24.62 21.20 -10.19
C ASN A 154 -25.96 20.54 -9.90
N ASN A 155 -26.50 20.80 -8.71
CA ASN A 155 -27.89 20.47 -8.43
C ASN A 155 -28.74 21.35 -9.36
N GLY A 156 -29.38 20.76 -10.35
CA GLY A 156 -30.31 21.49 -11.19
C GLY A 156 -31.43 22.04 -10.31
N SER A 157 -31.52 23.36 -10.15
CA SER A 157 -32.76 24.11 -9.92
C SER A 157 -32.49 25.63 -9.86
N ASN A 158 -32.85 26.32 -10.94
CA ASN A 158 -33.82 27.43 -10.94
C ASN A 158 -34.32 27.65 -12.37
#